data_AF-A0A959IKM7-F1
#
_entry.id   AF-A0A959IKM7-F1
#
_cell.length_a   1.000
_cell.length_b   1.000
_cell.length_c   1.000
_cell.angle_alpha   90.00
_cell.angle_beta   90.00
_cell.angle_gamma   90.00
#
_symmetry.space_group_name_H-M   'P 1'
#
loop_
_entity.id
_entity.type
_entity.pdbx_description
1 polymer ?
#
loop_
_entity_poly.entity_id
_entity_poly.type
_entity_poly.pdbx_seq_one_letter_code
_entity_poly.pdbx_strand_id
1 'polypeptide(L)'
;MQNILVNDDFERSIKRLRSILPKLSFGLLISTYVISAVIMGIFHAQNAPNIGFMVAAFLVPLAIQAGRGTLVFFFQLNPANIQGRFSFGIVAATTLLILSIVEAWLVLSPYGFTWIVSVSSLMLIGWVIEIMILRETIFATQIELFRNRAGWQEVKSFYIARNELQ
;
A
#
# COMPACT_ATOMS: atom_id res chain seq x y z
N MET A 1 -34.50 34.26 1.15
CA MET A 1 -33.39 33.65 1.92
C MET A 1 -33.53 32.14 1.78
N GLN A 2 -32.65 31.48 1.02
CA GLN A 2 -32.66 30.03 0.86
C GLN A 2 -32.08 29.39 2.13
N ASN A 3 -32.94 28.74 2.92
CA ASN A 3 -32.51 27.82 3.97
C ASN A 3 -31.86 26.62 3.31
N ILE A 4 -30.53 26.64 3.20
CA ILE A 4 -29.77 25.43 2.89
C ILE A 4 -29.87 24.57 4.15
N LEU A 5 -30.81 23.62 4.15
CA LEU A 5 -30.89 22.53 5.11
C LEU A 5 -29.65 21.64 4.91
N VAL A 6 -28.48 22.11 5.34
CA VAL A 6 -27.34 21.24 5.58
C VAL A 6 -27.76 20.37 6.76
N ASN A 7 -28.01 19.10 6.49
CA ASN A 7 -28.37 18.15 7.52
C ASN A 7 -27.15 17.93 8.43
N ASP A 8 -27.14 18.57 9.60
CA ASP A 8 -26.04 18.50 10.58
C ASP A 8 -25.69 17.05 10.98
N ASP A 9 -26.68 16.13 10.98
CA ASP A 9 -26.46 14.71 11.26
C ASP A 9 -25.74 14.00 10.10
N PHE A 10 -25.99 14.42 8.86
CA PHE A 10 -25.24 13.96 7.70
C PHE A 10 -23.80 14.48 7.74
N GLU A 11 -23.57 15.74 8.12
CA GLU A 11 -22.23 16.30 8.29
C GLU A 11 -21.45 15.56 9.38
N ARG A 12 -22.08 15.30 10.54
CA ARG A 12 -21.47 14.49 11.63
C ARG A 12 -21.13 13.08 11.17
N SER A 13 -22.00 12.46 10.38
CA SER A 13 -21.78 11.12 9.84
C SER A 13 -20.61 11.08 8.86
N ILE A 14 -20.50 12.08 7.97
CA ILE A 14 -19.35 12.23 7.07
C ILE A 14 -18.06 12.45 7.85
N LYS A 15 -18.06 13.30 8.89
CA LYS A 15 -16.87 13.53 9.73
C LYS A 15 -16.42 12.25 10.43
N ARG A 16 -17.34 11.47 10.98
CA ARG A 16 -17.03 10.15 11.57
C ARG A 16 -16.48 9.18 10.53
N LEU A 17 -17.11 9.10 9.37
CA LEU A 17 -16.66 8.24 8.28
C LEU A 17 -15.24 8.59 7.84
N ARG A 18 -14.92 9.88 7.65
CA ARG A 18 -13.56 10.35 7.32
C ARG A 18 -12.52 10.02 8.40
N SER A 19 -12.91 9.95 9.67
CA SER A 19 -11.98 9.59 10.75
C SER A 19 -11.74 8.07 10.85
N ILE A 20 -12.74 7.26 10.49
CA ILE A 20 -12.69 5.80 10.64
C ILE A 20 -12.10 5.14 9.39
N LEU A 21 -12.43 5.67 8.20
CA LEU A 21 -12.05 5.10 6.91
C LEU A 21 -10.53 4.87 6.77
N PRO A 22 -9.63 5.78 7.17
CA PRO A 22 -8.19 5.53 7.13
C PRO A 22 -7.78 4.32 7.99
N LYS A 23 -8.29 4.23 9.22
CA LYS A 23 -7.98 3.12 10.14
C LYS A 23 -8.46 1.79 9.59
N LEU A 24 -9.67 1.77 9.01
CA LEU A 24 -10.22 0.60 8.34
C LEU A 24 -9.40 0.22 7.11
N SER A 25 -9.00 1.18 6.27
CA SER A 25 -8.18 0.93 5.10
C SER A 25 -6.82 0.33 5.46
N PHE A 26 -6.13 0.86 6.47
CA PHE A 26 -4.88 0.27 6.97
C PHE A 26 -5.11 -1.12 7.58
N GLY A 27 -6.16 -1.31 8.38
CA GLY A 27 -6.50 -2.60 8.96
C GLY A 27 -6.82 -3.66 7.90
N LEU A 28 -7.60 -3.30 6.88
CA LEU A 28 -7.89 -4.15 5.74
C LEU A 28 -6.63 -4.47 4.94
N LEU A 29 -5.76 -3.49 4.69
CA LEU A 29 -4.50 -3.71 3.98
C LEU A 29 -3.62 -4.73 4.70
N ILE A 30 -3.39 -4.53 6.01
CA ILE A 30 -2.60 -5.45 6.85
C ILE A 30 -3.23 -6.84 6.82
N SER A 31 -4.56 -6.93 6.96
CA SER A 31 -5.28 -8.20 6.93
C SER A 31 -5.09 -8.92 5.60
N THR A 32 -5.21 -8.20 4.46
CA THR A 32 -5.02 -8.79 3.14
C THR A 32 -3.59 -9.29 2.91
N TYR A 33 -2.58 -8.60 3.44
CA TYR A 33 -1.19 -9.03 3.38
C TYR A 33 -0.94 -10.30 4.19
N VAL A 34 -1.43 -10.36 5.43
CA VAL A 34 -1.28 -11.54 6.29
C VAL A 34 -1.99 -12.74 5.67
N ILE A 35 -3.25 -12.57 5.26
CA ILE A 35 -4.04 -13.65 4.64
C ILE A 35 -3.36 -14.13 3.34
N SER A 36 -2.91 -13.21 2.49
CA SER A 36 -2.22 -13.57 1.24
C SER A 36 -0.92 -14.32 1.51
N ALA A 37 -0.11 -13.88 2.48
CA ALA A 37 1.12 -14.57 2.83
C ALA A 37 0.88 -15.98 3.40
N VAL A 38 -0.15 -16.13 4.25
CA VAL A 38 -0.53 -17.43 4.81
C VAL A 38 -1.00 -18.39 3.72
N ILE A 39 -1.87 -17.93 2.82
CA ILE A 39 -2.35 -18.76 1.69
C ILE A 39 -1.15 -19.20 0.84
N MET A 40 -0.28 -18.27 0.45
CA MET A 40 0.91 -18.58 -0.35
C MET A 40 1.83 -19.58 0.37
N GLY A 41 1.99 -19.43 1.68
CA GLY A 41 2.83 -20.30 2.48
C GLY A 41 2.28 -21.72 2.62
N ILE A 42 0.96 -21.88 2.74
CA ILE A 42 0.32 -23.21 2.76
C ILE A 42 0.61 -23.95 1.45
N PHE A 43 0.43 -23.29 0.30
CA PHE A 43 0.61 -23.95 -1.00
C PHE A 43 2.09 -24.19 -1.35
N HIS A 44 3.00 -23.31 -0.92
CA HIS A 44 4.44 -23.57 -1.05
C HIS A 44 4.92 -24.69 -0.12
N ALA A 45 4.40 -24.75 1.12
CA ALA A 45 4.75 -25.77 2.09
C ALA A 45 4.34 -27.18 1.65
N GLN A 46 3.19 -27.31 0.97
CA GLN A 46 2.73 -28.58 0.42
C GLN A 46 3.67 -29.14 -0.66
N ASN A 47 4.41 -28.28 -1.35
CA ASN A 47 5.37 -28.65 -2.39
C ASN A 47 6.82 -28.67 -1.87
N ALA A 48 7.04 -28.49 -0.56
CA ALA A 48 8.38 -28.37 0.01
C ALA A 48 9.06 -29.75 0.20
N PRO A 49 10.30 -29.94 -0.28
CA PRO A 49 10.99 -31.23 -0.18
C PRO A 49 11.59 -31.51 1.20
N ASN A 50 11.72 -30.50 2.07
CA ASN A 50 12.22 -30.66 3.44
C ASN A 50 11.59 -29.63 4.39
N ILE A 51 11.77 -29.85 5.70
CA ILE A 51 11.23 -28.98 6.76
C ILE A 51 11.77 -27.54 6.65
N GLY A 52 13.02 -27.36 6.22
CA GLY A 52 13.61 -26.02 6.02
C GLY A 52 12.90 -25.21 4.93
N PHE A 53 12.59 -25.84 3.79
CA PHE A 53 11.79 -25.25 2.72
C PHE A 53 10.33 -25.02 3.15
N MET A 54 9.80 -25.85 4.06
CA MET A 54 8.47 -25.65 4.63
C MET A 54 8.39 -24.39 5.49
N VAL A 55 9.43 -24.09 6.26
CA VAL A 55 9.52 -22.83 7.03
C VAL A 55 9.74 -21.64 6.09
N ALA A 56 10.64 -21.78 5.11
CA ALA A 56 10.91 -20.74 4.11
C ALA A 56 9.65 -20.38 3.30
N ALA A 57 8.79 -21.37 3.01
CA ALA A 57 7.52 -21.20 2.32
C ALA A 57 6.59 -20.18 3.00
N PHE A 58 6.64 -20.04 4.34
CA PHE A 58 5.86 -19.01 5.05
C PHE A 58 6.63 -17.70 5.23
N LEU A 59 7.95 -17.78 5.48
CA LEU A 59 8.76 -16.60 5.73
C LEU A 59 8.94 -15.72 4.50
N VAL A 60 9.11 -16.32 3.31
CA VAL A 60 9.34 -15.57 2.07
C VAL A 60 8.11 -14.74 1.68
N PRO A 61 6.88 -15.29 1.60
CA PRO A 61 5.69 -14.48 1.32
C PRO A 61 5.43 -13.40 2.38
N LEU A 62 5.68 -13.68 3.66
CA LEU A 62 5.55 -12.68 4.72
C LEU A 62 6.55 -11.52 4.53
N ALA A 63 7.82 -11.83 4.25
CA ALA A 63 8.84 -10.82 3.98
C ALA A 63 8.53 -10.01 2.72
N ILE A 64 8.01 -10.63 1.67
CA ILE A 64 7.58 -9.95 0.44
C ILE A 64 6.44 -8.97 0.74
N GLN A 65 5.41 -9.39 1.47
CA GLN A 65 4.28 -8.50 1.78
C GLN A 65 4.69 -7.35 2.71
N ALA A 66 5.55 -7.62 3.71
CA ALA A 66 6.11 -6.59 4.56
C ALA A 66 7.00 -5.60 3.78
N GLY A 67 7.83 -6.12 2.87
CA GLY A 67 8.68 -5.33 1.99
C GLY A 67 7.86 -4.47 1.04
N ARG A 68 6.79 -5.02 0.44
CA ARG A 68 5.86 -4.30 -0.43
C ARG A 68 5.23 -3.12 0.30
N GLY A 69 4.60 -3.36 1.45
CA GLY A 69 3.99 -2.30 2.24
C GLY A 69 5.00 -1.22 2.62
N THR A 70 6.20 -1.63 3.04
CA THR A 70 7.26 -0.68 3.40
C THR A 70 7.69 0.15 2.19
N LEU A 71 8.02 -0.47 1.06
CA LEU A 71 8.50 0.23 -0.13
C LEU A 71 7.50 1.27 -0.63
N VAL A 72 6.20 0.96 -0.60
CA VAL A 72 5.16 1.85 -1.09
C VAL A 72 5.01 3.09 -0.21
N PHE A 73 5.10 2.94 1.11
CA PHE A 73 5.02 4.07 2.05
C PHE A 73 6.38 4.74 2.32
N PHE A 74 7.50 4.07 2.05
CA PHE A 74 8.86 4.59 2.30
C PHE A 74 9.14 5.88 1.51
N PHE A 75 8.66 5.96 0.27
CA PHE A 75 8.80 7.18 -0.55
C PHE A 75 8.04 8.38 0.00
N GLN A 76 7.11 8.19 0.93
CA GLN A 76 6.40 9.28 1.61
C GLN A 76 7.18 9.85 2.80
N LEU A 77 8.16 9.10 3.33
CA LEU A 77 9.03 9.57 4.42
C LEU A 77 10.02 10.65 3.96
N ASN A 78 10.21 10.81 2.65
CA ASN A 78 11.07 11.84 2.08
C ASN A 78 10.26 12.98 1.45
N PRO A 79 9.96 14.07 2.19
CA PRO A 79 9.16 15.18 1.70
C PRO A 79 9.81 15.92 0.53
N ALA A 80 11.14 15.82 0.35
CA ALA A 80 11.89 16.46 -0.75
C ALA A 80 11.60 15.85 -2.13
N ASN A 81 11.18 14.59 -2.15
CA ASN A 81 10.85 13.83 -3.34
C ASN A 81 9.36 13.47 -3.35
N ILE A 82 8.48 14.47 -3.15
CA ILE A 82 7.08 14.34 -3.60
C ILE A 82 7.12 14.27 -5.12
N GLN A 83 7.41 13.06 -5.61
CA GLN A 83 7.40 12.71 -7.01
C GLN A 83 6.00 12.97 -7.55
N GLY A 84 5.94 13.56 -8.75
CA GLY A 84 4.71 13.95 -9.42
C GLY A 84 3.77 12.78 -9.74
N ARG A 85 2.88 12.97 -10.73
CA ARG A 85 1.76 12.07 -11.09
C ARG A 85 2.13 10.56 -11.24
N PHE A 86 3.41 10.22 -11.40
CA PHE A 86 3.96 8.87 -11.34
C PHE A 86 4.88 8.72 -10.11
N SER A 87 4.30 8.54 -8.92
CA SER A 87 5.08 8.18 -7.74
C SER A 87 5.72 6.81 -7.96
N PHE A 88 7.03 6.69 -7.72
CA PHE A 88 7.75 5.41 -7.76
C PHE A 88 7.10 4.37 -6.84
N GLY A 89 6.39 4.79 -5.79
CA GLY A 89 5.56 3.91 -4.95
C GLY A 89 4.42 3.24 -5.73
N ILE A 90 3.77 3.93 -6.68
CA ILE A 90 2.73 3.35 -7.55
C ILE A 90 3.35 2.33 -8.51
N VAL A 91 4.52 2.65 -9.07
CA VAL A 91 5.26 1.74 -9.97
C VAL A 91 5.65 0.48 -9.21
N ALA A 92 6.29 0.61 -8.04
CA ALA A 92 6.68 -0.50 -7.19
C ALA A 92 5.48 -1.37 -6.78
N ALA A 93 4.38 -0.77 -6.31
CA ALA A 93 3.15 -1.48 -5.94
C ALA A 93 2.60 -2.31 -7.11
N THR A 94 2.58 -1.72 -8.31
CA THR A 94 2.03 -2.36 -9.52
C THR A 94 2.93 -3.47 -10.03
N THR A 95 4.25 -3.27 -10.06
CA THR A 95 5.21 -4.31 -10.44
C THR A 95 5.15 -5.50 -9.48
N LEU A 96 5.09 -5.24 -8.17
CA LEU A 96 4.96 -6.30 -7.16
C LEU A 96 3.62 -7.04 -7.26
N LEU A 97 2.52 -6.37 -7.62
CA LEU A 97 1.25 -7.02 -7.91
C LEU A 97 1.38 -7.99 -9.09
N ILE A 98 1.98 -7.57 -10.21
CA ILE A 98 2.15 -8.43 -11.39
C ILE A 98 2.95 -9.68 -11.03
N LEU A 99 4.07 -9.51 -10.32
CA LEU A 99 4.89 -10.63 -9.85
C LEU A 99 4.09 -11.57 -8.93
N SER A 100 3.29 -11.02 -8.02
CA SER A 100 2.46 -11.81 -7.11
C SER A 100 1.38 -12.62 -7.84
N ILE A 101 0.78 -12.06 -8.90
CA ILE A 101 -0.22 -12.76 -9.73
C ILE A 101 0.44 -13.89 -10.52
N VAL A 102 1.62 -13.66 -11.10
CA VAL A 102 2.39 -14.69 -11.81
C VAL A 102 2.77 -15.83 -10.85
N GLU A 103 3.26 -15.50 -9.66
CA GLU A 103 3.57 -16.47 -8.62
C GLU A 103 2.34 -17.28 -8.20
N ALA A 104 1.21 -16.61 -7.95
CA ALA A 104 -0.05 -17.29 -7.63
C ALA A 104 -0.49 -18.25 -8.74
N TRP A 105 -0.34 -17.86 -10.01
CA TRP A 105 -0.64 -18.75 -11.13
C TRP A 105 0.26 -19.99 -11.15
N LEU A 106 1.57 -19.82 -10.95
CA LEU A 106 2.53 -20.94 -10.92
C LEU A 106 2.27 -21.90 -9.76
N VAL A 107 2.00 -21.36 -8.57
CA VAL A 107 1.82 -22.14 -7.34
C VAL A 107 0.46 -22.83 -7.28
N LEU A 108 -0.59 -22.17 -7.78
CA LEU A 108 -1.98 -22.64 -7.64
C LEU A 108 -2.50 -23.38 -8.88
N SER A 109 -1.79 -23.37 -10.01
CA SER A 109 -2.14 -24.14 -11.21
C SER A 109 -2.46 -25.62 -10.92
N PRO A 110 -1.70 -26.33 -10.06
CA PRO A 110 -2.02 -27.72 -9.70
C PRO A 110 -3.32 -27.89 -8.89
N TYR A 111 -3.81 -26.83 -8.25
CA TYR A 111 -4.93 -26.86 -7.31
C TYR A 111 -6.25 -26.35 -7.92
N GLY A 112 -6.21 -25.85 -9.16
CA GLY A 112 -7.39 -25.48 -9.93
C GLY A 112 -7.64 -23.97 -10.02
N PHE A 113 -8.37 -23.58 -11.07
CA PHE A 113 -8.61 -22.17 -11.44
C PHE A 113 -9.35 -21.35 -10.37
N THR A 114 -10.21 -21.97 -9.56
CA THR A 114 -10.96 -21.27 -8.51
C THR A 114 -10.04 -20.62 -7.48
N TRP A 115 -8.93 -21.28 -7.14
CA TRP A 115 -7.94 -20.74 -6.19
C TRP A 115 -7.16 -19.57 -6.79
N ILE A 116 -6.73 -19.69 -8.04
CA ILE A 116 -6.02 -18.62 -8.78
C ILE A 116 -6.87 -17.35 -8.82
N VAL A 117 -8.15 -17.48 -9.21
CA VAL A 117 -9.06 -16.33 -9.30
C VAL A 117 -9.26 -15.70 -7.93
N SER A 118 -9.53 -16.50 -6.89
CA SER A 118 -9.78 -15.99 -5.54
C SER A 118 -8.58 -15.25 -4.95
N VAL A 119 -7.38 -15.81 -5.09
CA VAL A 119 -6.13 -15.20 -4.60
C VAL A 119 -5.77 -13.95 -5.40
N SER A 120 -5.96 -13.97 -6.72
CA SER A 120 -5.71 -12.80 -7.58
C SER A 120 -6.69 -11.65 -7.28
N SER A 121 -7.97 -11.96 -7.04
CA SER A 121 -8.96 -10.96 -6.59
C SER A 121 -8.57 -10.33 -5.26
N LEU A 122 -8.10 -11.14 -4.29
CA LEU A 122 -7.61 -10.65 -3.01
C LEU A 122 -6.41 -9.70 -3.18
N MET A 123 -5.44 -10.07 -4.02
CA MET A 123 -4.25 -9.25 -4.30
C MET A 123 -4.61 -7.93 -4.99
N LEU A 124 -5.57 -7.96 -5.91
CA LEU A 124 -6.07 -6.77 -6.60
C LEU A 124 -6.77 -5.80 -5.65
N ILE A 125 -7.62 -6.31 -4.74
CA ILE A 125 -8.24 -5.50 -3.69
C ILE A 125 -7.17 -4.85 -2.81
N GLY A 126 -6.16 -5.62 -2.37
CA GLY A 126 -5.05 -5.10 -1.58
C GLY A 126 -4.29 -3.98 -2.31
N TRP A 127 -4.02 -4.14 -3.61
CA TRP A 127 -3.41 -3.10 -4.44
C TRP A 127 -4.28 -1.84 -4.55
N VAL A 128 -5.59 -1.97 -4.77
CA VAL A 128 -6.50 -0.82 -4.83
C VAL A 128 -6.45 -0.02 -3.52
N ILE A 129 -6.54 -0.70 -2.37
CA ILE A 129 -6.47 -0.06 -1.05
C ILE A 129 -5.12 0.65 -0.87
N GLU A 130 -4.02 0.00 -1.23
CA GLU A 130 -2.67 0.55 -1.14
C GLU A 130 -2.51 1.84 -1.97
N ILE A 131 -3.00 1.86 -3.21
CA ILE A 131 -2.97 3.06 -4.07
C ILE A 131 -3.87 4.18 -3.50
N MET A 132 -5.04 3.84 -2.95
CA MET A 132 -5.93 4.82 -2.32
C MET A 132 -5.26 5.49 -1.12
N ILE A 133 -4.68 4.70 -0.21
CA ILE A 133 -3.95 5.24 0.95
C ILE A 133 -2.78 6.09 0.47
N LEU A 134 -2.00 5.60 -0.50
CA LEU A 134 -0.85 6.34 -0.99
C LEU A 134 -1.23 7.72 -1.56
N ARG A 135 -2.31 7.78 -2.34
CA ARG A 135 -2.83 9.06 -2.87
C ARG A 135 -3.30 9.99 -1.75
N GLU A 136 -4.01 9.48 -0.76
CA GLU A 136 -4.52 10.28 0.35
C GLU A 136 -3.36 10.84 1.20
N THR A 137 -2.33 10.03 1.49
CA THR A 137 -1.17 10.51 2.23
C THR A 137 -0.38 11.54 1.45
N ILE A 138 -0.17 11.35 0.14
CA ILE A 138 0.48 12.38 -0.70
C ILE A 138 -0.32 13.69 -0.65
N PHE A 139 -1.64 13.62 -0.75
CA PHE A 139 -2.50 14.80 -0.68
C PHE A 139 -2.41 15.50 0.68
N ALA A 140 -2.45 14.75 1.78
CA ALA A 140 -2.31 15.29 3.13
C ALA A 140 -0.94 15.96 3.34
N THR A 141 0.15 15.31 2.90
CA THR A 141 1.50 15.89 2.97
C THR A 141 1.62 17.15 2.11
N GLN A 142 1.02 17.17 0.91
CA GLN A 142 0.98 18.39 0.09
C GLN A 142 0.27 19.54 0.79
N ILE A 143 -0.89 19.30 1.42
CA ILE A 143 -1.61 20.31 2.21
C ILE A 143 -0.75 20.83 3.37
N GLU A 144 -0.09 19.93 4.10
CA GLU A 144 0.77 20.29 5.21
C GLU A 144 1.97 21.15 4.77
N LEU A 145 2.61 20.79 3.66
CA LEU A 145 3.67 21.59 3.04
C LEU A 145 3.16 22.95 2.53
N PHE A 146 1.95 23.00 1.96
CA PHE A 146 1.33 24.27 1.58
C PHE A 146 1.03 25.17 2.78
N ARG A 147 0.74 24.58 3.95
CA ARG A 147 0.48 25.32 5.20
C ARG A 147 1.76 25.78 5.88
N ASN A 148 2.85 25.00 5.83
CA ASN A 148 4.15 25.33 6.42
C ASN A 148 5.18 25.79 5.36
N ARG A 149 4.84 26.85 4.61
CA ARG A 149 5.70 27.35 3.51
C ARG A 149 7.10 27.75 3.96
N ALA A 150 7.24 28.27 5.18
CA ALA A 150 8.52 28.75 5.72
C ALA A 150 9.50 27.61 5.98
N GLY A 151 9.08 26.56 6.70
CA GLY A 151 9.93 25.39 6.94
C GLY A 151 10.26 24.62 5.66
N TRP A 152 9.37 24.63 4.67
CA TRP A 152 9.64 24.00 3.39
C TRP A 152 10.70 24.73 2.55
N GLN A 153 10.80 26.07 2.63
CA GLN A 153 11.85 26.79 1.93
C GLN A 153 13.25 26.46 2.48
N GLU A 154 13.35 26.22 3.79
CA GLU A 154 14.59 25.83 4.47
C GLU A 154 15.01 24.39 4.11
N VAL A 155 14.05 23.47 4.03
CA VAL A 155 14.31 22.12 3.52
C VAL A 155 14.73 22.17 2.05
N LYS A 156 14.02 22.94 1.22
CA LYS A 156 14.35 23.08 -0.21
C LYS A 156 15.75 23.68 -0.43
N SER A 157 16.12 24.70 0.34
CA SER A 157 17.45 25.31 0.24
C SER A 157 18.55 24.33 0.66
N PHE A 158 18.31 23.50 1.68
CA PHE A 158 19.23 22.43 2.06
C PHE A 158 19.45 21.40 0.94
N TYR A 159 18.38 20.96 0.26
CA TYR A 159 18.51 20.00 -0.85
C TYR A 159 19.18 20.60 -2.09
N ILE A 160 18.94 21.89 -2.39
CA ILE A 160 19.64 22.59 -3.48
C ILE A 160 21.12 22.70 -3.16
N ALA A 161 21.48 23.17 -1.96
CA ALA A 161 22.87 23.30 -1.53
C ALA A 161 23.59 21.94 -1.55
N ARG A 162 22.92 20.85 -1.19
CA ARG A 162 23.48 19.49 -1.26
C ARG A 162 23.74 19.03 -2.70
N ASN A 163 22.84 19.32 -3.64
CA ASN A 163 23.02 18.99 -5.06
C ASN A 163 24.11 19.85 -5.74
N GLU A 164 24.37 21.06 -5.24
CA GLU A 164 25.48 21.90 -5.70
C GLU A 164 26.85 21.47 -5.16
N LEU A 165 26.87 20.67 -4.09
CA LEU A 165 28.09 20.13 -3.45
C LEU A 165 28.49 18.73 -3.95
N GLN A 166 27.67 18.07 -4.77
CA GLN A 166 27.98 16.80 -5.43
C GLN A 166 28.44 17.02 -6.87
#